data_AF-A0A1I3S6P5-F1
#
_entry.id   AF-A0A1I3S6P5-F1
#
_cell.length_a   1.000
_cell.length_b   1.000
_cell.length_c   1.000
_cell.angle_alpha   90.00
_cell.angle_beta   90.00
_cell.angle_gamma   90.00
#
_symmetry.space_group_name_H-M   'P 1'
#
loop_
_entity.id
_entity.type
_entity.pdbx_description
1 polymer ?
#
loop_
_entity_poly.entity_id
_entity_poly.type
_entity_poly.pdbx_seq_one_letter_code
_entity_poly.pdbx_strand_id
1 'polypeptide(L)'
;MQVLVFNAGSSSLKFGVFGVGTETREVFRGSYERFRAGGCEYRFRHRETDEQGAAEFDSPGEALKGVPAALKRFGLDAIDAVGHRIVHGGARFTSPTLLDDETVEAIESLTPLAPLHNPANLEAVRLCRGLWPDVRQVAVFDTAFHLGNPAFANTYAVPAKWRDAGLRRYGFHGTSHKYVAYRAAEEIGRPLSDLQLVSIHLGNGASVCAVNRGNSMDSSMGMTPLEGLVMGTRSGDVDPGAFGFLSRELQLSVQEIEDALYEDSGLKGLAGSSDMRDIEERASKGDPHAQLAIEIYAYRARKYVGAYAAAMGGLDAVVFTGGVGENSPSMRRRICDGLDFMGLQLDHDRNMAVNLSDHAAPQIQAYGSRVRVFVTETAEQLMIARETAAALADGKPGGALRLPIAVSARHVHLSREAVDALFGNGYLLDHAIPLRQPGHWAARERVTLIGPKGRLERVAILGPLRQRTQIEVSRTDSFALGIDVPVRDSGRLEATPQVTIEGPAGSFTTDGLIIAARHVHTNPADAARLGIEDGEYVDVRVNDEDRTLTFGRTLVRVGKDSFTEVHIDTDEANAAGIEVAATGELVQV
;
A
#
# COMPACT_ATOMS: atom_id res chain seq x y z
N MET A 1 13.27 23.33 -0.45
CA MET A 1 12.25 23.53 -1.48
C MET A 1 10.97 24.05 -0.81
N GLN A 2 10.37 25.13 -1.29
CA GLN A 2 9.05 25.61 -0.87
C GLN A 2 7.97 25.02 -1.78
N VAL A 3 7.10 24.20 -1.21
CA VAL A 3 6.01 23.54 -1.94
C VAL A 3 4.67 24.16 -1.52
N LEU A 4 3.93 24.69 -2.48
CA LEU A 4 2.56 25.14 -2.28
C LEU A 4 1.61 23.96 -2.53
N VAL A 5 0.81 23.60 -1.55
CA VAL A 5 -0.11 22.45 -1.63
C VAL A 5 -1.55 22.93 -1.66
N PHE A 6 -2.34 22.40 -2.60
CA PHE A 6 -3.77 22.66 -2.72
C PHE A 6 -4.62 21.42 -2.42
N ASN A 7 -5.68 21.64 -1.65
CA ASN A 7 -6.82 20.74 -1.50
C ASN A 7 -8.09 21.53 -1.83
N ALA A 8 -8.53 21.46 -3.08
CA ALA A 8 -9.70 22.16 -3.59
C ALA A 8 -10.91 21.22 -3.59
N GLY A 9 -11.93 21.57 -2.79
CA GLY A 9 -13.23 20.92 -2.83
C GLY A 9 -14.27 21.81 -3.52
N SER A 10 -15.48 21.28 -3.71
CA SER A 10 -16.60 22.05 -4.30
C SER A 10 -17.08 23.22 -3.42
N SER A 11 -16.84 23.16 -2.11
CA SER A 11 -17.35 24.13 -1.12
C SER A 11 -16.27 24.79 -0.25
N SER A 12 -15.00 24.44 -0.45
CA SER A 12 -13.88 25.02 0.29
C SER A 12 -12.58 24.93 -0.50
N LEU A 13 -11.69 25.89 -0.26
CA LEU A 13 -10.31 25.86 -0.76
C LEU A 13 -9.36 25.87 0.44
N LYS A 14 -8.59 24.80 0.60
CA LYS A 14 -7.51 24.72 1.59
C LYS A 14 -6.17 24.70 0.87
N PHE A 15 -5.21 25.47 1.37
CA PHE A 15 -3.87 25.54 0.82
C PHE A 15 -2.83 25.77 1.90
N GLY A 16 -1.58 25.44 1.61
CA GLY A 16 -0.49 25.66 2.56
C GLY A 16 0.86 25.69 1.88
N VAL A 17 1.83 26.39 2.49
CA VAL A 17 3.23 26.41 2.03
C VAL A 17 4.05 25.58 2.99
N PHE A 18 4.81 24.65 2.43
CA PHE A 18 5.65 23.72 3.18
C PHE A 18 7.11 23.89 2.80
N GLY A 19 7.97 24.03 3.79
CA GLY A 19 9.41 23.94 3.62
C GLY A 19 9.82 22.48 3.66
N VAL A 20 10.28 21.95 2.53
CA VAL A 20 10.81 20.59 2.41
C VAL A 20 12.34 20.63 2.38
N GLY A 21 12.96 20.03 3.41
CA GLY A 21 14.40 19.84 3.58
C GLY A 21 14.67 18.50 4.28
N THR A 22 15.58 18.47 5.26
CA THR A 22 15.77 17.28 6.14
C THR A 22 14.50 16.91 6.91
N GLU A 23 13.75 17.93 7.32
CA GLU A 23 12.40 17.81 7.83
C GLU A 23 11.44 18.59 6.94
N THR A 24 10.19 18.13 6.87
CA THR A 24 9.11 18.89 6.24
C THR A 24 8.37 19.67 7.30
N ARG A 25 8.21 20.98 7.11
CA ARG A 25 7.53 21.86 8.07
C ARG A 25 6.47 22.71 7.38
N GLU A 26 5.30 22.81 8.00
CA GLU A 26 4.27 23.75 7.57
C GLU A 26 4.73 25.18 7.89
N VAL A 27 4.85 26.01 6.86
CA VAL A 27 5.24 27.42 6.97
C VAL A 27 3.99 28.29 7.02
N PHE A 28 3.01 27.97 6.19
CA PHE A 28 1.77 28.74 6.06
C PHE A 28 0.59 27.79 5.88
N ARG A 29 -0.53 28.13 6.51
CA ARG A 29 -1.82 27.47 6.30
C ARG A 29 -2.86 28.50 5.93
N GLY A 30 -3.61 28.25 4.88
CA GLY A 30 -4.71 29.09 4.45
C GLY A 30 -5.96 28.29 4.12
N SER A 31 -7.12 28.86 4.42
CA SER A 31 -8.38 28.35 3.92
C SER A 31 -9.34 29.47 3.54
N TYR A 32 -10.17 29.17 2.55
CA TYR A 32 -11.39 29.89 2.22
C TYR A 32 -12.56 28.91 2.36
N GLU A 33 -13.54 29.27 3.17
CA GLU A 33 -14.67 28.41 3.54
C GLU A 33 -15.97 29.24 3.58
N ARG A 34 -17.12 28.57 3.71
CA ARG A 34 -18.45 29.20 3.85
C ARG A 34 -18.77 30.21 2.75
N PHE A 35 -18.53 29.81 1.49
CA PHE A 35 -18.93 30.56 0.30
C PHE A 35 -20.44 30.82 0.30
N ARG A 36 -20.81 32.06 -0.02
CA ARG A 36 -22.17 32.58 -0.14
C ARG A 36 -22.18 33.63 -1.24
N ALA A 37 -23.36 34.00 -1.74
CA ALA A 37 -23.46 35.05 -2.75
C ALA A 37 -22.84 36.36 -2.22
N GLY A 38 -21.78 36.85 -2.87
CA GLY A 38 -21.04 38.06 -2.52
C GLY A 38 -19.87 37.85 -1.55
N GLY A 39 -19.47 36.61 -1.23
CA GLY A 39 -18.21 36.38 -0.50
C GLY A 39 -18.08 35.08 0.27
N CYS A 40 -16.95 34.95 0.95
CA CYS A 40 -16.56 33.80 1.77
C CYS A 40 -15.84 34.25 3.04
N GLU A 41 -15.54 33.31 3.93
CA GLU A 41 -14.67 33.53 5.08
C GLU A 41 -13.27 32.98 4.79
N TYR A 42 -12.23 33.67 5.27
CA TYR A 42 -10.86 33.21 5.16
C TYR A 42 -10.19 33.08 6.53
N ARG A 43 -9.22 32.17 6.61
CA ARG A 43 -8.33 32.04 7.75
C ARG A 43 -6.91 31.77 7.27
N PHE A 44 -5.95 32.58 7.71
CA PHE A 44 -4.54 32.46 7.38
C PHE A 44 -3.71 32.35 8.65
N ARG A 45 -2.80 31.37 8.68
CA ARG A 45 -1.88 31.17 9.79
C ARG A 45 -0.44 31.14 9.28
N HIS A 46 0.40 31.98 9.88
CA HIS A 46 1.84 32.04 9.62
C HIS A 46 2.57 32.36 10.93
N ARG A 47 3.37 31.41 11.44
CA ARG A 47 4.03 31.54 12.75
C ARG A 47 2.99 31.85 13.84
N GLU A 48 3.18 32.93 14.59
CA GLU A 48 2.25 33.37 15.64
C GLU A 48 1.05 34.17 15.12
N THR A 49 0.99 34.47 13.82
CA THR A 49 -0.13 35.20 13.23
C THR A 49 -1.26 34.24 12.86
N ASP A 50 -2.47 34.50 13.34
CA ASP A 50 -3.73 33.84 12.94
C ASP A 50 -4.72 34.93 12.54
N GLU A 51 -4.86 35.17 11.24
CA GLU A 51 -5.73 36.18 10.65
C GLU A 51 -7.02 35.54 10.15
N GLN A 52 -8.16 36.13 10.47
CA GLN A 52 -9.47 35.69 10.01
C GLN A 52 -10.26 36.90 9.49
N GLY A 53 -11.05 36.69 8.45
CA GLY A 53 -11.86 37.76 7.86
C GLY A 53 -12.82 37.26 6.79
N ALA A 54 -13.39 38.20 6.04
CA ALA A 54 -14.23 37.93 4.89
C ALA A 54 -13.53 38.38 3.60
N ALA A 55 -13.78 37.67 2.50
CA ALA A 55 -13.29 38.02 1.18
C ALA A 55 -14.44 37.96 0.16
N GLU A 56 -14.38 38.78 -0.88
CA GLU A 56 -15.40 38.87 -1.94
C GLU A 56 -15.08 37.85 -3.05
N PHE A 57 -15.14 36.56 -2.71
CA PHE A 57 -15.04 35.45 -3.65
C PHE A 57 -16.30 34.60 -3.58
N ASP A 58 -16.92 34.30 -4.72
CA ASP A 58 -18.17 33.55 -4.78
C ASP A 58 -17.95 32.04 -4.91
N SER A 59 -16.73 31.62 -5.24
CA SER A 59 -16.38 30.21 -5.40
C SER A 59 -14.93 29.88 -5.01
N PRO A 60 -14.62 28.60 -4.73
CA PRO A 60 -13.24 28.14 -4.52
C PRO A 60 -12.30 28.49 -5.68
N GLY A 61 -12.78 28.42 -6.94
CA GLY A 61 -11.99 28.78 -8.12
C GLY A 61 -11.65 30.28 -8.17
N GLU A 62 -12.56 31.15 -7.75
CA GLU A 62 -12.27 32.58 -7.60
C GLU A 62 -11.32 32.87 -6.44
N ALA A 63 -11.53 32.24 -5.29
CA ALA A 63 -10.67 32.40 -4.13
C ALA A 63 -9.22 31.97 -4.42
N LEU A 64 -9.03 30.99 -5.30
CA LEU A 64 -7.71 30.55 -5.75
C LEU A 64 -6.93 31.69 -6.43
N LYS A 65 -7.60 32.58 -7.17
CA LYS A 65 -6.98 33.76 -7.80
C LYS A 65 -6.46 34.77 -6.76
N GLY A 66 -7.01 34.76 -5.55
CA GLY A 66 -6.55 35.59 -4.43
C GLY A 66 -5.33 35.03 -3.70
N VAL A 67 -4.95 33.76 -3.92
CA VAL A 67 -3.86 33.09 -3.21
C VAL A 67 -2.50 33.77 -3.42
N PRO A 68 -2.08 34.17 -4.63
CA PRO A 68 -0.81 34.89 -4.81
C PRO A 68 -0.71 36.18 -3.99
N ALA A 69 -1.81 36.94 -3.91
CA ALA A 69 -1.85 38.16 -3.11
C ALA A 69 -1.76 37.83 -1.61
N ALA A 70 -2.46 36.79 -1.14
CA ALA A 70 -2.34 36.31 0.23
C ALA A 70 -0.91 35.89 0.56
N LEU A 71 -0.26 35.08 -0.28
CA LEU A 71 1.13 34.65 -0.07
C LEU A 71 2.11 35.82 -0.06
N LYS A 72 1.95 36.78 -0.97
CA LYS A 72 2.78 38.00 -1.02
C LYS A 72 2.64 38.83 0.25
N ARG A 73 1.45 38.93 0.84
CA ARG A 73 1.23 39.64 2.12
C ARG A 73 2.09 39.06 3.26
N PHE A 74 2.37 37.76 3.23
CA PHE A 74 3.19 37.07 4.22
C PHE A 74 4.65 36.85 3.77
N GLY A 75 5.07 37.38 2.62
CA GLY A 75 6.43 37.24 2.09
C GLY A 75 6.75 35.82 1.60
N LEU A 76 5.75 35.10 1.06
CA LEU A 76 5.84 33.71 0.60
C LEU A 76 5.59 33.59 -0.91
N ASP A 77 6.04 34.57 -1.69
CA ASP A 77 5.84 34.65 -3.13
C ASP A 77 6.80 33.76 -3.94
N ALA A 78 7.88 33.28 -3.33
CA ALA A 78 8.84 32.36 -3.95
C ALA A 78 8.43 30.89 -3.77
N ILE A 79 7.69 30.34 -4.75
CA ILE A 79 7.23 28.95 -4.75
C ILE A 79 8.06 28.11 -5.74
N ASP A 80 8.64 27.01 -5.26
CA ASP A 80 9.50 26.12 -6.08
C ASP A 80 8.69 25.03 -6.80
N ALA A 81 7.56 24.62 -6.22
CA ALA A 81 6.69 23.56 -6.73
C ALA A 81 5.25 23.69 -6.23
N VAL A 82 4.29 23.14 -6.99
CA VAL A 82 2.89 23.04 -6.56
C VAL A 82 2.45 21.58 -6.46
N GLY A 83 1.87 21.18 -5.34
CA GLY A 83 1.25 19.86 -5.15
C GLY A 83 -0.28 19.97 -5.13
N HIS A 84 -0.97 19.11 -5.87
CA HIS A 84 -2.43 19.07 -5.94
C HIS A 84 -2.95 17.76 -5.41
N ARG A 85 -3.89 17.82 -4.46
CA ARG A 85 -4.68 16.64 -4.11
C ARG A 85 -5.70 16.35 -5.22
N ILE A 86 -5.61 15.15 -5.79
CA ILE A 86 -6.59 14.62 -6.75
C ILE A 86 -7.30 13.43 -6.11
N VAL A 87 -8.63 13.44 -6.11
CA VAL A 87 -9.40 12.38 -5.42
C VAL A 87 -9.27 11.03 -6.11
N HIS A 88 -9.38 10.96 -7.44
CA HIS A 88 -9.41 9.68 -8.15
C HIS A 88 -8.38 9.60 -9.27
N GLY A 89 -7.39 8.71 -9.11
CA GLY A 89 -6.33 8.42 -10.09
C GLY A 89 -6.60 7.22 -11.00
N GLY A 90 -7.73 6.53 -10.80
CA GLY A 90 -8.08 5.36 -11.62
C GLY A 90 -7.06 4.25 -11.42
N ALA A 91 -6.93 3.34 -12.39
CA ALA A 91 -5.88 2.32 -12.36
C ALA A 91 -4.53 2.84 -12.89
N ARG A 92 -4.52 3.98 -13.58
CA ARG A 92 -3.34 4.54 -14.26
C ARG A 92 -2.36 5.19 -13.29
N PHE A 93 -2.86 5.97 -12.33
CA PHE A 93 -2.01 6.81 -11.49
C PHE A 93 -1.70 6.14 -10.14
N THR A 94 -0.65 5.32 -10.13
CA THR A 94 -0.17 4.57 -8.96
C THR A 94 0.78 5.34 -8.05
N SER A 95 1.20 6.53 -8.45
CA SER A 95 2.15 7.36 -7.73
C SER A 95 1.93 8.85 -8.04
N PRO A 96 2.49 9.76 -7.23
CA PRO A 96 2.56 11.18 -7.56
C PRO A 96 3.11 11.39 -8.98
N THR A 97 2.47 12.26 -9.75
CA THR A 97 2.77 12.42 -11.19
C THR A 97 2.88 13.90 -11.55
N LEU A 98 3.90 14.25 -12.34
CA LEU A 98 4.05 15.60 -12.88
C LEU A 98 2.86 15.96 -13.78
N LEU A 99 2.30 17.15 -13.61
CA LEU A 99 1.16 17.63 -14.37
C LEU A 99 1.61 18.29 -15.69
N ASP A 100 1.59 17.51 -16.76
CA ASP A 100 1.60 17.99 -18.14
C ASP A 100 0.20 17.91 -18.77
N ASP A 101 0.09 18.27 -20.05
CA ASP A 101 -1.21 18.28 -20.77
C ASP A 101 -1.79 16.87 -20.88
N GLU A 102 -0.96 15.86 -21.18
CA GLU A 102 -1.40 14.47 -21.29
C GLU A 102 -1.93 13.94 -19.94
N THR A 103 -1.24 14.26 -18.85
CA THR A 103 -1.64 13.86 -17.50
C THR A 103 -2.96 14.53 -17.11
N VAL A 104 -3.15 15.82 -17.43
CA VAL A 104 -4.41 16.53 -17.15
C VAL A 104 -5.58 15.92 -17.92
N GLU A 105 -5.43 15.63 -19.21
CA GLU A 105 -6.45 14.96 -20.02
C GLU A 105 -6.76 13.55 -19.49
N ALA A 106 -5.74 12.81 -19.09
CA ALA A 106 -5.90 11.49 -18.51
C ALA A 106 -6.67 11.53 -17.18
N ILE A 107 -6.42 12.52 -16.31
CA ILE A 107 -7.21 12.72 -15.08
C ILE A 107 -8.66 13.11 -15.42
N GLU A 108 -8.87 13.94 -16.44
CA GLU A 108 -10.21 14.34 -16.90
C GLU A 108 -11.04 13.16 -17.38
N SER A 109 -10.41 12.21 -18.08
CA SER A 109 -11.07 10.96 -18.52
C SER A 109 -11.60 10.09 -17.36
N LEU A 110 -11.08 10.30 -16.14
CA LEU A 110 -11.49 9.59 -14.92
C LEU A 110 -12.65 10.27 -14.18
N THR A 111 -13.16 11.40 -14.69
CA THR A 111 -14.33 12.10 -14.11
C THR A 111 -15.53 11.19 -13.83
N PRO A 112 -15.89 10.21 -14.69
CA PRO A 112 -16.99 9.29 -14.39
C PRO A 112 -16.81 8.47 -13.11
N LEU A 113 -15.58 8.26 -12.62
CA LEU A 113 -15.30 7.54 -11.37
C LEU A 113 -15.45 8.42 -10.12
N ALA A 114 -15.34 9.74 -10.26
CA ALA A 114 -15.46 10.70 -9.16
C ALA A 114 -16.06 12.04 -9.64
N PRO A 115 -17.32 12.05 -10.09
CA PRO A 115 -17.92 13.19 -10.78
C PRO A 115 -18.04 14.44 -9.90
N LEU A 116 -18.16 14.27 -8.58
CA LEU A 116 -18.26 15.37 -7.62
C LEU A 116 -16.90 15.95 -7.18
N HIS A 117 -15.78 15.31 -7.54
CA HIS A 117 -14.47 15.64 -7.00
C HIS A 117 -13.44 15.99 -8.07
N ASN A 118 -13.23 15.10 -9.05
CA ASN A 118 -12.19 15.31 -10.07
C ASN A 118 -12.37 16.61 -10.86
N PRO A 119 -13.58 17.05 -11.25
CA PRO A 119 -13.77 18.33 -11.93
C PRO A 119 -13.27 19.54 -11.13
N ALA A 120 -13.60 19.61 -9.83
CA ALA A 120 -13.14 20.69 -8.97
C ALA A 120 -11.62 20.67 -8.77
N ASN A 121 -11.01 19.47 -8.67
CA ASN A 121 -9.56 19.33 -8.60
C ASN A 121 -8.89 19.82 -9.90
N LEU A 122 -9.43 19.46 -11.07
CA LEU A 122 -8.90 19.85 -12.37
C LEU A 122 -9.05 21.35 -12.67
N GLU A 123 -10.15 21.96 -12.24
CA GLU A 123 -10.31 23.41 -12.30
C GLU A 123 -9.19 24.12 -11.54
N ALA A 124 -8.89 23.65 -10.31
CA ALA A 124 -7.79 24.20 -9.52
C ALA A 124 -6.42 24.00 -10.20
N VAL A 125 -6.16 22.82 -10.79
CA VAL A 125 -4.94 22.57 -11.57
C VAL A 125 -4.81 23.58 -12.72
N ARG A 126 -5.86 23.75 -13.53
CA ARG A 126 -5.85 24.66 -14.69
C ARG A 126 -5.60 26.10 -14.28
N LEU A 127 -6.24 26.56 -13.20
CA LEU A 127 -6.04 27.90 -12.66
C LEU A 127 -4.61 28.08 -12.12
N CYS A 128 -4.08 27.11 -11.37
CA CYS A 128 -2.70 27.16 -10.86
C CYS A 128 -1.68 27.17 -11.99
N ARG A 129 -1.90 26.46 -13.10
CA ARG A 129 -1.03 26.50 -14.28
C ARG A 129 -1.00 27.88 -14.95
N GLY A 130 -2.09 28.65 -14.85
CA GLY A 130 -2.12 30.05 -15.30
C GLY A 130 -1.43 31.02 -14.33
N LEU A 131 -1.56 30.81 -13.02
CA LEU A 131 -0.98 31.67 -11.98
C LEU A 131 0.53 31.44 -11.78
N TRP A 132 0.99 30.20 -11.94
CA TRP A 132 2.39 29.80 -11.80
C TRP A 132 2.85 28.97 -13.02
N PRO A 133 2.97 29.59 -14.21
CA PRO A 133 3.26 28.88 -15.46
C PRO A 133 4.65 28.23 -15.49
N ASP A 134 5.63 28.83 -14.82
CA ASP A 134 7.02 28.35 -14.80
C ASP A 134 7.31 27.38 -13.64
N VAL A 135 6.33 27.11 -12.77
CA VAL A 135 6.49 26.26 -11.59
C VAL A 135 5.99 24.85 -11.91
N ARG A 136 6.83 23.84 -11.62
CA ARG A 136 6.45 22.43 -11.79
C ARG A 136 5.32 22.05 -10.83
N GLN A 137 4.30 21.39 -11.35
CA GLN A 137 3.12 20.99 -10.56
C GLN A 137 2.97 19.47 -10.56
N VAL A 138 2.58 18.89 -9.42
CA VAL A 138 2.45 17.44 -9.23
C VAL A 138 1.04 17.12 -8.73
N ALA A 139 0.42 16.10 -9.30
CA ALA A 139 -0.79 15.49 -8.79
C ALA A 139 -0.45 14.38 -7.80
N VAL A 140 -1.08 14.41 -6.62
CA VAL A 140 -1.03 13.37 -5.60
C VAL A 140 -2.43 12.79 -5.43
N PHE A 141 -2.56 11.48 -5.61
CA PHE A 141 -3.84 10.82 -5.73
C PHE A 141 -4.25 10.10 -4.44
N ASP A 142 -5.47 10.35 -3.97
CA ASP A 142 -6.02 9.67 -2.78
C ASP A 142 -6.13 8.15 -2.97
N THR A 143 -6.23 7.68 -4.22
CA THR A 143 -6.30 6.25 -4.57
C THR A 143 -4.92 5.59 -4.65
N ALA A 144 -3.84 6.35 -4.88
CA ALA A 144 -2.54 5.79 -5.27
C ALA A 144 -1.97 4.81 -4.23
N PHE A 145 -2.10 5.12 -2.93
CA PHE A 145 -1.59 4.28 -1.85
C PHE A 145 -2.19 2.86 -1.85
N HIS A 146 -3.39 2.70 -2.40
CA HIS A 146 -4.14 1.44 -2.42
C HIS A 146 -4.01 0.65 -3.73
N LEU A 147 -3.42 1.23 -4.77
CA LEU A 147 -3.33 0.56 -6.08
C LEU A 147 -2.33 -0.61 -6.10
N GLY A 148 -1.42 -0.66 -5.12
CA GLY A 148 -0.56 -1.82 -4.87
C GLY A 148 -1.28 -3.02 -4.23
N ASN A 149 -2.56 -2.90 -3.87
CA ASN A 149 -3.31 -3.98 -3.23
C ASN A 149 -3.40 -5.22 -4.13
N PRO A 150 -3.28 -6.43 -3.56
CA PRO A 150 -3.35 -7.66 -4.32
C PRO A 150 -4.73 -7.87 -4.96
N ALA A 151 -4.77 -8.61 -6.07
CA ALA A 151 -5.98 -8.81 -6.86
C ALA A 151 -7.16 -9.36 -6.03
N PHE A 152 -6.90 -10.26 -5.07
CA PHE A 152 -7.95 -10.82 -4.22
C PHE A 152 -8.60 -9.79 -3.27
N ALA A 153 -7.94 -8.68 -2.96
CA ALA A 153 -8.48 -7.62 -2.12
C ALA A 153 -9.22 -6.56 -2.94
N ASN A 154 -8.82 -6.35 -4.20
CA ASN A 154 -9.38 -5.29 -5.05
C ASN A 154 -10.44 -5.76 -6.07
N THR A 155 -10.58 -7.07 -6.29
CA THR A 155 -11.49 -7.64 -7.28
C THR A 155 -12.85 -7.96 -6.65
N TYR A 156 -13.93 -7.36 -7.15
CA TYR A 156 -15.28 -7.78 -6.79
C TYR A 156 -15.66 -9.12 -7.47
N ALA A 157 -16.36 -9.98 -6.74
CA ALA A 157 -16.87 -11.26 -7.24
C ALA A 157 -18.13 -11.07 -8.10
N VAL A 158 -17.97 -10.42 -9.25
CA VAL A 158 -19.05 -10.00 -10.18
C VAL A 158 -18.73 -10.45 -11.62
N PRO A 159 -19.69 -10.41 -12.57
CA PRO A 159 -19.46 -10.81 -13.95
C PRO A 159 -18.20 -10.17 -14.57
N ALA A 160 -17.41 -10.97 -15.31
CA ALA A 160 -16.14 -10.53 -15.90
C ALA A 160 -16.28 -9.22 -16.71
N LYS A 161 -17.30 -9.13 -17.57
CA LYS A 161 -17.59 -7.94 -18.36
C LYS A 161 -17.71 -6.62 -17.57
N TRP A 162 -18.09 -6.68 -16.28
CA TRP A 162 -18.15 -5.48 -15.44
C TRP A 162 -16.77 -5.11 -14.91
N ARG A 163 -15.97 -6.11 -14.54
CA ARG A 163 -14.57 -5.93 -14.17
C ARG A 163 -13.76 -5.38 -15.34
N ASP A 164 -13.99 -5.89 -16.54
CA ASP A 164 -13.36 -5.43 -17.79
C ASP A 164 -13.74 -3.97 -18.12
N ALA A 165 -14.93 -3.52 -17.67
CA ALA A 165 -15.36 -2.13 -17.75
C ALA A 165 -14.77 -1.23 -16.65
N GLY A 166 -13.88 -1.75 -15.80
CA GLY A 166 -13.19 -0.98 -14.76
C GLY A 166 -13.79 -1.10 -13.35
N LEU A 167 -14.79 -1.95 -13.13
CA LEU A 167 -15.36 -2.19 -11.80
C LEU A 167 -14.37 -2.94 -10.90
N ARG A 168 -13.82 -2.23 -9.93
CA ARG A 168 -12.88 -2.74 -8.91
C ARG A 168 -12.88 -1.83 -7.69
N ARG A 169 -12.30 -2.29 -6.59
CA ARG A 169 -11.97 -1.43 -5.44
C ARG A 169 -10.77 -0.56 -5.77
N TYR A 170 -10.90 0.74 -5.50
CA TYR A 170 -9.81 1.71 -5.56
C TYR A 170 -9.34 2.08 -4.15
N GLY A 171 -10.27 2.37 -3.24
CA GLY A 171 -9.96 2.90 -1.91
C GLY A 171 -9.61 4.40 -1.94
N PHE A 172 -9.86 5.11 -0.83
CA PHE A 172 -9.61 6.54 -0.70
C PHE A 172 -9.00 6.86 0.67
N HIS A 173 -8.71 8.15 0.91
CA HIS A 173 -7.91 8.61 2.04
C HIS A 173 -6.50 8.02 2.07
N GLY A 174 -5.96 7.61 0.91
CA GLY A 174 -4.64 6.97 0.82
C GLY A 174 -3.53 7.84 1.39
N THR A 175 -3.54 9.14 1.11
CA THR A 175 -2.58 10.10 1.68
C THR A 175 -2.67 10.16 3.21
N SER A 176 -3.88 10.13 3.78
CA SER A 176 -4.08 10.10 5.23
C SER A 176 -3.58 8.80 5.84
N HIS A 177 -3.97 7.65 5.28
CA HIS A 177 -3.56 6.33 5.78
C HIS A 177 -2.05 6.14 5.72
N LYS A 178 -1.44 6.57 4.61
CA LYS A 178 0.01 6.55 4.42
C LYS A 178 0.70 7.40 5.48
N TYR A 179 0.27 8.65 5.68
CA TYR A 179 0.87 9.54 6.68
C TYR A 179 0.82 8.94 8.10
N VAL A 180 -0.36 8.51 8.56
CA VAL A 180 -0.52 8.02 9.93
C VAL A 180 0.18 6.68 10.18
N ALA A 181 0.33 5.85 9.14
CA ALA A 181 1.12 4.63 9.21
C ALA A 181 2.61 4.95 9.43
N TYR A 182 3.19 5.87 8.65
CA TYR A 182 4.58 6.32 8.87
C TYR A 182 4.75 6.96 10.25
N ARG A 183 3.83 7.83 10.65
CA ARG A 183 3.92 8.50 11.96
C ARG A 183 3.86 7.50 13.11
N ALA A 184 3.03 6.47 13.01
CA ALA A 184 2.99 5.39 14.00
C ALA A 184 4.28 4.55 14.01
N ALA A 185 4.85 4.25 12.83
CA ALA A 185 6.13 3.54 12.75
C ALA A 185 7.28 4.33 13.38
N GLU A 186 7.35 5.64 13.13
CA GLU A 186 8.29 6.56 13.78
C GLU A 186 8.15 6.52 15.31
N GLU A 187 6.93 6.55 15.83
CA GLU A 187 6.66 6.46 17.27
C GLU A 187 7.05 5.10 17.88
N ILE A 188 6.88 4.02 17.11
CA ILE A 188 7.28 2.67 17.53
C ILE A 188 8.81 2.52 17.53
N GLY A 189 9.53 3.35 16.75
CA GLY A 189 10.97 3.23 16.54
C GLY A 189 11.34 2.02 15.69
N ARG A 190 10.45 1.60 14.77
CA ARG A 190 10.69 0.49 13.83
C ARG A 190 10.32 0.91 12.41
N PRO A 191 11.01 0.38 11.38
CA PRO A 191 10.60 0.59 9.99
C PRO A 191 9.15 0.14 9.75
N LEU A 192 8.41 0.87 8.91
CA LEU A 192 7.02 0.51 8.57
C LEU A 192 6.94 -0.86 7.86
N SER A 193 7.99 -1.27 7.16
CA SER A 193 8.15 -2.58 6.50
C SER A 193 8.15 -3.78 7.46
N ASP A 194 8.34 -3.52 8.74
CA ASP A 194 8.37 -4.51 9.82
C ASP A 194 7.06 -4.59 10.60
N LEU A 195 6.04 -3.81 10.21
CA LEU A 195 4.82 -3.60 10.98
C LEU A 195 3.57 -3.97 10.19
N GLN A 196 2.55 -4.43 10.91
CA GLN A 196 1.20 -4.68 10.42
C GLN A 196 0.23 -3.77 11.19
N LEU A 197 -0.31 -2.76 10.52
CA LEU A 197 -1.11 -1.71 11.14
C LEU A 197 -2.51 -1.69 10.55
N VAL A 198 -3.50 -1.41 11.39
CA VAL A 198 -4.83 -0.98 10.93
C VAL A 198 -4.96 0.52 11.20
N SER A 199 -5.05 1.31 10.14
CA SER A 199 -5.32 2.75 10.25
C SER A 199 -6.82 3.02 10.08
N ILE A 200 -7.38 3.84 10.95
CA ILE A 200 -8.81 4.16 11.03
C ILE A 200 -8.95 5.68 10.92
N HIS A 201 -9.30 6.15 9.72
CA HIS A 201 -9.63 7.54 9.47
C HIS A 201 -11.13 7.73 9.72
N LEU A 202 -11.50 8.45 10.78
CA LEU A 202 -12.89 8.71 11.17
C LEU A 202 -13.19 10.21 11.06
N GLY A 203 -13.65 10.65 9.89
CA GLY A 203 -14.17 12.01 9.66
C GLY A 203 -15.63 11.99 9.23
N ASN A 204 -16.09 13.04 8.55
CA ASN A 204 -17.41 13.02 7.88
C ASN A 204 -17.46 11.95 6.78
N GLY A 205 -16.31 11.68 6.15
CA GLY A 205 -16.01 10.41 5.50
C GLY A 205 -15.14 9.55 6.39
N ALA A 206 -15.41 8.25 6.43
CA ALA A 206 -14.69 7.32 7.28
C ALA A 206 -14.22 6.11 6.50
N SER A 207 -12.98 5.67 6.73
CA SER A 207 -12.42 4.48 6.10
C SER A 207 -11.39 3.81 6.99
N VAL A 208 -11.21 2.51 6.81
CA VAL A 208 -10.15 1.71 7.44
C VAL A 208 -9.18 1.25 6.36
N CYS A 209 -7.89 1.18 6.67
CA CYS A 209 -6.88 0.61 5.79
C CYS A 209 -6.03 -0.42 6.56
N ALA A 210 -5.87 -1.60 5.97
CA ALA A 210 -4.88 -2.59 6.37
C ALA A 210 -3.54 -2.20 5.74
N VAL A 211 -2.55 -1.85 6.56
CA VAL A 211 -1.19 -1.52 6.13
C VAL A 211 -0.28 -2.67 6.55
N ASN A 212 0.12 -3.49 5.59
CA ASN A 212 0.96 -4.65 5.81
C ASN A 212 2.36 -4.36 5.27
N ARG A 213 3.33 -4.23 6.16
CA ARG A 213 4.75 -4.09 5.82
C ARG A 213 4.99 -2.94 4.83
N GLY A 214 4.67 -1.72 5.22
CA GLY A 214 4.87 -0.54 4.35
C GLY A 214 3.74 -0.25 3.37
N ASN A 215 2.96 -1.28 2.98
CA ASN A 215 2.05 -1.18 1.86
C ASN A 215 0.59 -1.27 2.30
N SER A 216 -0.29 -0.53 1.64
CA SER A 216 -1.71 -0.86 1.72
C SER A 216 -1.93 -2.28 1.19
N MET A 217 -2.74 -3.05 1.90
CA MET A 217 -3.15 -4.41 1.51
C MET A 217 -4.65 -4.47 1.25
N ASP A 218 -5.44 -3.69 2.00
CA ASP A 218 -6.89 -3.61 1.89
C ASP A 218 -7.38 -2.24 2.39
N SER A 219 -8.53 -1.77 1.89
CA SER A 219 -9.16 -0.50 2.27
C SER A 219 -10.67 -0.61 2.21
N SER A 220 -11.37 -0.02 3.20
CA SER A 220 -12.80 -0.30 3.37
C SER A 220 -13.65 0.35 2.28
N MET A 221 -13.20 1.50 1.75
CA MET A 221 -13.86 2.13 0.62
C MET A 221 -13.59 1.38 -0.67
N GLY A 222 -14.55 1.46 -1.57
CA GLY A 222 -14.69 0.59 -2.73
C GLY A 222 -14.20 1.20 -4.03
N MET A 223 -14.98 0.94 -5.08
CA MET A 223 -14.95 1.74 -6.31
C MET A 223 -15.25 3.22 -6.00
N THR A 224 -16.16 3.46 -5.06
CA THR A 224 -16.57 4.79 -4.64
C THR A 224 -16.34 4.98 -3.13
N PRO A 225 -16.38 6.23 -2.63
CA PRO A 225 -16.31 6.51 -1.20
C PRO A 225 -17.54 6.08 -0.38
N LEU A 226 -18.49 5.33 -0.95
CA LEU A 226 -19.73 4.91 -0.29
C LEU A 226 -19.56 3.58 0.49
N GLU A 227 -18.79 2.63 -0.03
CA GLU A 227 -18.56 1.34 0.63
C GLU A 227 -17.79 1.49 1.94
N GLY A 228 -18.00 0.57 2.89
CA GLY A 228 -17.23 0.46 4.10
C GLY A 228 -17.98 0.92 5.35
N LEU A 229 -17.38 1.89 6.04
CA LEU A 229 -17.87 2.37 7.32
C LEU A 229 -19.18 3.17 7.18
N VAL A 230 -19.96 3.18 8.25
CA VAL A 230 -21.00 4.21 8.44
C VAL A 230 -20.31 5.56 8.55
N MET A 231 -20.86 6.58 7.88
CA MET A 231 -20.26 7.93 7.86
C MET A 231 -21.31 8.98 8.23
N GLY A 232 -21.01 10.27 8.07
CA GLY A 232 -21.94 11.35 8.44
C GLY A 232 -23.28 11.25 7.70
N THR A 233 -23.25 11.17 6.38
CA THR A 233 -24.44 11.07 5.51
C THR A 233 -24.46 9.82 4.63
N ARG A 234 -23.32 9.12 4.54
CA ARG A 234 -23.15 7.92 3.71
C ARG A 234 -23.48 6.65 4.48
N SER A 235 -24.16 5.72 3.80
CA SER A 235 -24.62 4.46 4.41
C SER A 235 -23.49 3.54 4.87
N GLY A 236 -22.37 3.51 4.16
CA GLY A 236 -21.43 2.40 4.25
C GLY A 236 -21.99 1.14 3.58
N ASP A 237 -21.52 -0.03 4.03
CA ASP A 237 -21.94 -1.32 3.50
C ASP A 237 -23.45 -1.56 3.64
N VAL A 238 -24.12 -1.76 2.50
CA VAL A 238 -25.52 -2.18 2.38
C VAL A 238 -25.65 -3.39 1.45
N ASP A 239 -26.71 -4.18 1.63
CA ASP A 239 -26.97 -5.33 0.77
C ASP A 239 -27.30 -4.87 -0.67
N PRO A 240 -26.57 -5.32 -1.71
CA PRO A 240 -26.92 -5.01 -3.10
C PRO A 240 -28.37 -5.40 -3.48
N GLY A 241 -28.95 -6.41 -2.84
CA GLY A 241 -30.34 -6.81 -3.01
C GLY A 241 -31.35 -5.74 -2.57
N ALA A 242 -30.95 -4.81 -1.71
CA ALA A 242 -31.80 -3.71 -1.24
C ALA A 242 -32.25 -2.79 -2.37
N PHE A 243 -31.43 -2.58 -3.41
CA PHE A 243 -31.82 -1.78 -4.58
C PHE A 243 -33.09 -2.32 -5.24
N GLY A 244 -33.14 -3.63 -5.46
CA GLY A 244 -34.30 -4.27 -6.07
C GLY A 244 -35.54 -4.22 -5.17
N PHE A 245 -35.37 -4.34 -3.85
CA PHE A 245 -36.47 -4.18 -2.90
C PHE A 245 -37.02 -2.75 -2.91
N LEU A 246 -36.16 -1.75 -2.75
CA LEU A 246 -36.54 -0.33 -2.73
C LEU A 246 -37.24 0.10 -4.02
N SER A 247 -36.73 -0.36 -5.17
CA SER A 247 -37.34 -0.05 -6.46
C SER A 247 -38.72 -0.69 -6.62
N ARG A 248 -38.91 -1.95 -6.21
CA ARG A 248 -40.21 -2.62 -6.34
C ARG A 248 -41.25 -2.14 -5.32
N GLU A 249 -40.85 -1.97 -4.07
CA GLU A 249 -41.78 -1.70 -2.98
C GLU A 249 -42.01 -0.20 -2.77
N LEU A 250 -40.98 0.63 -2.93
CA LEU A 250 -41.06 2.08 -2.74
C LEU A 250 -41.07 2.85 -4.06
N GLN A 251 -41.02 2.15 -5.21
CA GLN A 251 -41.04 2.74 -6.55
C GLN A 251 -39.93 3.78 -6.77
N LEU A 252 -38.82 3.64 -6.04
CA LEU A 252 -37.65 4.51 -6.18
C LEU A 252 -36.86 4.13 -7.44
N SER A 253 -36.40 5.15 -8.15
CA SER A 253 -35.42 5.00 -9.22
C SER A 253 -34.03 4.68 -8.66
N VAL A 254 -33.13 4.18 -9.51
CA VAL A 254 -31.73 3.92 -9.13
C VAL A 254 -31.06 5.20 -8.61
N GLN A 255 -31.29 6.34 -9.27
CA GLN A 255 -30.72 7.62 -8.87
C GLN A 255 -31.21 8.06 -7.49
N GLU A 256 -32.51 7.96 -7.21
CA GLU A 256 -33.07 8.32 -5.90
C GLU A 256 -32.50 7.43 -4.77
N ILE A 257 -32.27 6.15 -5.05
CA ILE A 257 -31.63 5.24 -4.09
C ILE A 257 -30.17 5.65 -3.86
N GLU A 258 -29.41 5.91 -4.92
CA GLU A 258 -28.01 6.35 -4.81
C GLU A 258 -27.89 7.67 -4.04
N ASP A 259 -28.70 8.67 -4.39
CA ASP A 259 -28.72 9.98 -3.72
C ASP A 259 -29.03 9.82 -2.22
N ALA A 260 -30.03 9.00 -1.87
CA ALA A 260 -30.38 8.72 -0.49
C ALA A 260 -29.24 8.01 0.28
N LEU A 261 -28.50 7.11 -0.38
CA LEU A 261 -27.34 6.44 0.22
C LEU A 261 -26.15 7.38 0.45
N TYR A 262 -26.01 8.43 -0.36
CA TYR A 262 -24.94 9.44 -0.22
C TYR A 262 -25.26 10.56 0.76
N GLU A 263 -26.50 11.07 0.75
CA GLU A 263 -26.85 12.34 1.39
C GLU A 263 -27.82 12.21 2.57
N ASP A 264 -28.62 11.14 2.63
CA ASP A 264 -29.70 10.96 3.61
C ASP A 264 -29.55 9.70 4.50
N SER A 265 -28.39 9.06 4.44
CA SER A 265 -28.07 7.83 5.18
C SER A 265 -27.06 8.10 6.31
N GLY A 266 -26.36 7.06 6.77
CA GLY A 266 -25.32 7.19 7.78
C GLY A 266 -25.86 7.68 9.12
N LEU A 267 -25.07 8.48 9.82
CA LEU A 267 -25.45 9.10 11.08
C LEU A 267 -26.69 10.00 10.92
N LYS A 268 -26.78 10.75 9.81
CA LYS A 268 -27.94 11.60 9.50
C LYS A 268 -29.21 10.79 9.36
N GLY A 269 -29.18 9.69 8.60
CA GLY A 269 -30.34 8.81 8.45
C GLY A 269 -30.76 8.12 9.75
N LEU A 270 -29.81 7.81 10.63
CA LEU A 270 -30.07 7.10 11.89
C LEU A 270 -30.52 8.02 13.03
N ALA A 271 -29.96 9.23 13.12
CA ALA A 271 -30.15 10.13 14.26
C ALA A 271 -30.58 11.56 13.86
N GLY A 272 -30.68 11.90 12.58
CA GLY A 272 -31.08 13.23 12.11
C GLY A 272 -29.96 14.28 12.08
N SER A 273 -28.72 13.89 12.36
CA SER A 273 -27.53 14.75 12.35
C SER A 273 -26.34 13.99 11.78
N SER A 274 -25.45 14.65 11.05
CA SER A 274 -24.19 14.06 10.58
C SER A 274 -23.00 14.35 11.50
N ASP A 275 -23.18 15.20 12.52
CA ASP A 275 -22.14 15.57 13.47
C ASP A 275 -22.14 14.63 14.68
N MET A 276 -21.04 13.89 14.85
CA MET A 276 -20.90 12.94 15.96
C MET A 276 -21.02 13.62 17.34
N ARG A 277 -20.63 14.89 17.49
CA ARG A 277 -20.68 15.58 18.79
C ARG A 277 -22.10 15.80 19.26
N ASP A 278 -22.97 16.22 18.34
CA ASP A 278 -24.41 16.38 18.61
C ASP A 278 -25.06 15.02 18.95
N ILE A 279 -24.69 13.97 18.22
CA ILE A 279 -25.18 12.61 18.49
C ILE A 279 -24.73 12.11 19.86
N GLU A 280 -23.46 12.29 20.23
CA GLU A 280 -22.94 11.92 21.56
C GLU A 280 -23.65 12.69 22.68
N GLU A 281 -23.88 13.99 22.49
CA GLU A 281 -24.64 14.80 23.45
C GLU A 281 -26.07 14.27 23.61
N ARG A 282 -26.77 14.01 22.52
CA ARG A 282 -28.14 13.47 22.56
C ARG A 282 -28.20 12.07 23.16
N ALA A 283 -27.25 11.20 22.83
CA ALA A 283 -27.14 9.87 23.41
C ALA A 283 -26.95 9.93 24.94
N SER A 284 -26.17 10.90 25.43
CA SER A 284 -25.98 11.13 26.87
C SER A 284 -27.25 11.60 27.59
N LYS A 285 -28.18 12.22 26.86
CA LYS A 285 -29.51 12.64 27.33
C LYS A 285 -30.58 11.53 27.19
N GLY A 286 -30.19 10.34 26.74
CA GLY A 286 -31.08 9.18 26.63
C GLY A 286 -31.83 9.06 25.31
N ASP A 287 -31.40 9.74 24.25
CA ASP A 287 -31.97 9.57 22.91
C ASP A 287 -31.65 8.17 22.33
N PRO A 288 -32.64 7.29 22.13
CA PRO A 288 -32.40 5.92 21.69
C PRO A 288 -31.89 5.84 20.24
N HIS A 289 -32.26 6.79 19.37
CA HIS A 289 -31.78 6.82 17.98
C HIS A 289 -30.30 7.21 17.93
N ALA A 290 -29.90 8.18 18.74
CA ALA A 290 -28.50 8.58 18.86
C ALA A 290 -27.63 7.47 19.45
N GLN A 291 -28.12 6.75 20.47
CA GLN A 291 -27.44 5.59 21.04
C GLN A 291 -27.25 4.47 20.01
N LEU A 292 -28.30 4.12 19.26
CA LEU A 292 -28.23 3.13 18.20
C LEU A 292 -27.24 3.54 17.10
N ALA A 293 -27.24 4.82 16.69
CA ALA A 293 -26.32 5.32 15.66
C ALA A 293 -24.85 5.13 16.09
N ILE A 294 -24.51 5.46 17.33
CA ILE A 294 -23.17 5.26 17.91
C ILE A 294 -22.80 3.78 17.94
N GLU A 295 -23.72 2.90 18.35
CA GLU A 295 -23.47 1.46 18.42
C GLU A 295 -23.20 0.87 17.04
N ILE A 296 -24.01 1.20 16.03
CA ILE A 296 -23.81 0.74 14.65
C ILE A 296 -22.47 1.25 14.10
N TYR A 297 -22.15 2.53 14.33
CA TYR A 297 -20.91 3.14 13.88
C TYR A 297 -19.68 2.42 14.47
N ALA A 298 -19.64 2.26 15.80
CA ALA A 298 -18.54 1.59 16.49
C ALA A 298 -18.44 0.10 16.11
N TYR A 299 -19.58 -0.59 16.01
CA TYR A 299 -19.64 -1.99 15.61
C TYR A 299 -19.05 -2.21 14.22
N ARG A 300 -19.41 -1.34 13.26
CA ARG A 300 -18.90 -1.42 11.88
C ARG A 300 -17.38 -1.24 11.84
N ALA A 301 -16.86 -0.21 12.51
CA ALA A 301 -15.41 0.02 12.57
C ALA A 301 -14.66 -1.14 13.25
N ARG A 302 -15.17 -1.66 14.37
CA ARG A 302 -14.60 -2.82 15.07
C ARG A 302 -14.55 -4.07 14.18
N LYS A 303 -15.60 -4.34 13.39
CA LYS A 303 -15.60 -5.45 12.43
C LYS A 303 -14.47 -5.33 11.40
N TYR A 304 -14.23 -4.13 10.88
CA TYR A 304 -13.15 -3.90 9.93
C TYR A 304 -11.76 -4.12 10.56
N VAL A 305 -11.55 -3.72 11.82
CA VAL A 305 -10.30 -4.03 12.54
C VAL A 305 -10.06 -5.54 12.61
N GLY A 306 -11.08 -6.31 13.00
CA GLY A 306 -11.00 -7.77 13.06
C GLY A 306 -10.75 -8.40 11.68
N ALA A 307 -11.47 -7.95 10.65
CA ALA A 307 -11.32 -8.43 9.29
C ALA A 307 -9.90 -8.18 8.74
N TYR A 308 -9.34 -7.00 8.98
CA TYR A 308 -8.03 -6.62 8.46
C TYR A 308 -6.86 -7.21 9.23
N ALA A 309 -7.00 -7.41 10.54
CA ALA A 309 -6.04 -8.22 11.28
C ALA A 309 -6.01 -9.67 10.77
N ALA A 310 -7.19 -10.25 10.48
CA ALA A 310 -7.27 -11.59 9.88
C ALA A 310 -6.66 -11.62 8.47
N ALA A 311 -6.93 -10.61 7.63
CA ALA A 311 -6.38 -10.51 6.29
C ALA A 311 -4.84 -10.44 6.29
N MET A 312 -4.24 -9.71 7.23
CA MET A 312 -2.79 -9.59 7.36
C MET A 312 -2.13 -10.78 8.10
N GLY A 313 -2.92 -11.61 8.80
CA GLY A 313 -2.41 -12.71 9.65
C GLY A 313 -1.75 -12.23 10.96
N GLY A 314 -1.99 -10.97 11.35
CA GLY A 314 -1.36 -10.34 12.51
C GLY A 314 -1.74 -8.86 12.63
N LEU A 315 -1.44 -8.27 13.79
CA LEU A 315 -1.72 -6.86 14.09
C LEU A 315 -0.74 -6.33 15.14
N ASP A 316 0.12 -5.39 14.76
CA ASP A 316 1.04 -4.70 15.68
C ASP A 316 0.40 -3.46 16.31
N ALA A 317 -0.39 -2.71 15.52
CA ALA A 317 -1.08 -1.54 16.05
C ALA A 317 -2.38 -1.16 15.32
N VAL A 318 -3.22 -0.42 16.05
CA VAL A 318 -4.36 0.32 15.50
C VAL A 318 -4.05 1.82 15.62
N VAL A 319 -4.31 2.58 14.56
CA VAL A 319 -4.03 4.03 14.51
C VAL A 319 -5.32 4.79 14.22
N PHE A 320 -5.80 5.57 15.18
CA PHE A 320 -6.96 6.45 15.00
C PHE A 320 -6.52 7.83 14.49
N THR A 321 -7.26 8.34 13.51
CA THR A 321 -7.08 9.69 12.95
C THR A 321 -8.41 10.23 12.41
N GLY A 322 -8.41 11.47 11.93
CA GLY A 322 -9.60 12.16 11.44
C GLY A 322 -10.42 12.72 12.60
N GLY A 323 -11.33 13.66 12.29
CA GLY A 323 -12.00 14.47 13.32
C GLY A 323 -12.62 13.70 14.49
N VAL A 324 -13.32 12.59 14.23
CA VAL A 324 -13.89 11.74 15.30
C VAL A 324 -12.81 10.87 15.96
N GLY A 325 -11.88 10.32 15.18
CA GLY A 325 -10.82 9.43 15.68
C GLY A 325 -9.84 10.16 16.61
N GLU A 326 -9.57 11.43 16.33
CA GLU A 326 -8.72 12.31 17.12
C GLU A 326 -9.43 12.80 18.40
N ASN A 327 -10.71 13.18 18.29
CA ASN A 327 -11.38 13.96 19.33
C ASN A 327 -12.42 13.22 20.18
N SER A 328 -12.83 11.99 19.82
CA SER A 328 -13.80 11.21 20.62
C SER A 328 -13.14 10.01 21.33
N PRO A 329 -12.74 10.17 22.61
CA PRO A 329 -12.32 9.06 23.47
C PRO A 329 -13.41 7.99 23.59
N SER A 330 -14.68 8.40 23.63
CA SER A 330 -15.83 7.49 23.75
C SER A 330 -15.90 6.56 22.54
N MET A 331 -15.76 7.10 21.33
CA MET A 331 -15.81 6.31 20.11
C MET A 331 -14.61 5.35 19.99
N ARG A 332 -13.39 5.83 20.26
CA ARG A 332 -12.20 4.96 20.32
C ARG A 332 -12.39 3.80 21.29
N ARG A 333 -12.93 4.07 22.49
CA ARG A 333 -13.24 3.04 23.49
C ARG A 333 -14.21 2.01 22.93
N ARG A 334 -15.34 2.44 22.35
CA ARG A 334 -16.38 1.54 21.81
C ARG A 334 -15.87 0.67 20.64
N ILE A 335 -14.99 1.20 19.81
CA ILE A 335 -14.38 0.46 18.69
C ILE A 335 -13.39 -0.58 19.21
N CYS A 336 -12.58 -0.23 20.21
CA CYS A 336 -11.61 -1.14 20.81
C CYS A 336 -12.23 -2.19 21.74
N ASP A 337 -13.42 -1.92 22.27
CA ASP A 337 -14.10 -2.81 23.22
C ASP A 337 -14.38 -4.19 22.62
N GLY A 338 -14.02 -5.26 23.32
CA GLY A 338 -14.17 -6.63 22.86
C GLY A 338 -13.09 -7.13 21.89
N LEU A 339 -12.00 -6.38 21.69
CA LEU A 339 -10.81 -6.82 20.95
C LEU A 339 -9.70 -7.41 21.85
N ASP A 340 -10.00 -7.63 23.14
CA ASP A 340 -9.08 -8.26 24.11
C ASP A 340 -8.56 -9.62 23.66
N PHE A 341 -9.39 -10.40 22.96
CA PHE A 341 -9.00 -11.71 22.42
C PHE A 341 -7.85 -11.61 21.40
N MET A 342 -7.69 -10.45 20.74
CA MET A 342 -6.58 -10.13 19.84
C MET A 342 -5.38 -9.55 20.59
N GLY A 343 -5.49 -9.34 21.91
CA GLY A 343 -4.48 -8.70 22.75
C GLY A 343 -4.51 -7.17 22.73
N LEU A 344 -5.59 -6.56 22.25
CA LEU A 344 -5.80 -5.11 22.28
C LEU A 344 -6.60 -4.75 23.54
N GLN A 345 -6.00 -3.94 24.42
CA GLN A 345 -6.62 -3.46 25.65
C GLN A 345 -6.39 -1.97 25.78
N LEU A 346 -7.44 -1.18 25.98
CA LEU A 346 -7.34 0.28 26.06
C LEU A 346 -7.17 0.75 27.51
N ASP A 347 -6.23 1.66 27.73
CA ASP A 347 -6.12 2.39 28.98
C ASP A 347 -7.13 3.54 28.98
N HIS A 348 -7.98 3.61 30.01
CA HIS A 348 -9.03 4.62 30.08
C HIS A 348 -8.46 6.02 30.21
N ASP A 349 -7.52 6.23 31.12
CA ASP A 349 -6.99 7.55 31.44
C ASP A 349 -6.13 8.10 30.30
N ARG A 350 -5.30 7.26 29.68
CA ARG A 350 -4.53 7.66 28.48
C ARG A 350 -5.44 8.01 27.30
N ASN A 351 -6.52 7.26 27.11
CA ASN A 351 -7.48 7.55 26.04
C ASN A 351 -8.22 8.88 26.26
N MET A 352 -8.49 9.25 27.52
CA MET A 352 -9.12 10.52 27.87
C MET A 352 -8.16 11.71 27.80
N ALA A 353 -6.86 11.47 28.02
CA ALA A 353 -5.82 12.51 28.09
C ALA A 353 -4.99 12.68 26.81
N VAL A 354 -5.55 12.32 25.65
CA VAL A 354 -4.86 12.45 24.35
C VAL A 354 -4.52 13.92 24.08
N ASN A 355 -3.24 14.18 23.80
CA ASN A 355 -2.75 15.46 23.30
C ASN A 355 -2.01 15.22 21.98
N LEU A 356 -2.44 15.92 20.93
CA LEU A 356 -1.90 15.78 19.58
C LEU A 356 -1.05 16.97 19.13
N SER A 357 -0.72 17.88 20.05
CA SER A 357 0.17 19.01 19.78
C SER A 357 1.45 18.56 19.08
N ASP A 358 1.95 19.37 18.15
CA ASP A 358 3.19 19.11 17.39
C ASP A 358 3.18 17.77 16.63
N HIS A 359 2.01 17.35 16.13
CA HIS A 359 1.83 16.09 15.41
C HIS A 359 2.23 14.85 16.25
N ALA A 360 1.95 14.89 17.55
CA ALA A 360 2.19 13.75 18.43
C ALA A 360 1.34 12.53 18.02
N ALA A 361 1.84 11.34 18.41
CA ALA A 361 1.16 10.06 18.23
C ALA A 361 1.10 9.30 19.56
N PRO A 362 0.39 9.80 20.60
CA PRO A 362 0.33 9.14 21.89
C PRO A 362 -0.21 7.71 21.82
N GLN A 363 0.40 6.83 22.62
CA GLN A 363 -0.07 5.46 22.85
C GLN A 363 -1.12 5.41 23.95
N ILE A 364 -2.28 4.83 23.65
CA ILE A 364 -3.45 4.79 24.55
C ILE A 364 -3.85 3.37 24.98
N GLN A 365 -3.08 2.35 24.59
CA GLN A 365 -3.29 1.00 25.10
C GLN A 365 -2.82 0.83 26.56
N ALA A 366 -3.42 -0.13 27.25
CA ALA A 366 -3.06 -0.56 28.60
C ALA A 366 -1.69 -1.25 28.63
N TYR A 367 -1.06 -1.23 29.81
CA TYR A 367 0.18 -1.96 30.03
C TYR A 367 -0.01 -3.46 29.77
N GLY A 368 0.91 -4.08 29.03
CA GLY A 368 0.84 -5.49 28.66
C GLY A 368 -0.02 -5.82 27.45
N SER A 369 -0.70 -4.83 26.84
CA SER A 369 -1.40 -5.03 25.57
C SER A 369 -0.40 -5.41 24.47
N ARG A 370 -0.71 -6.47 23.72
CA ARG A 370 0.11 -6.95 22.59
C ARG A 370 -0.02 -6.06 21.36
N VAL A 371 -1.18 -5.45 21.18
CA VAL A 371 -1.48 -4.52 20.09
C VAL A 371 -1.42 -3.10 20.61
N ARG A 372 -0.59 -2.26 19.98
CA ARG A 372 -0.51 -0.84 20.34
C ARG A 372 -1.72 -0.09 19.78
N VAL A 373 -2.13 0.99 20.45
CA VAL A 373 -3.21 1.85 19.95
C VAL A 373 -2.71 3.28 19.96
N PHE A 374 -2.67 3.90 18.80
CA PHE A 374 -2.21 5.27 18.60
C PHE A 374 -3.38 6.19 18.25
N VAL A 375 -3.25 7.44 18.62
CA VAL A 375 -4.08 8.53 18.09
C VAL A 375 -3.16 9.58 17.51
N THR A 376 -3.39 10.03 16.29
CA THR A 376 -2.56 11.06 15.67
C THR A 376 -3.38 11.90 14.68
N GLU A 377 -3.06 13.19 14.60
CA GLU A 377 -3.64 14.07 13.58
C GLU A 377 -3.20 13.60 12.19
N THR A 378 -4.11 13.61 11.22
CA THR A 378 -3.69 13.44 9.83
C THR A 378 -3.09 14.71 9.28
N ALA A 379 -1.95 14.63 8.59
CA ALA A 379 -1.31 15.75 7.93
C ALA A 379 -1.23 15.54 6.41
N GLU A 380 -2.39 15.44 5.75
CA GLU A 380 -2.50 15.16 4.31
C GLU A 380 -1.69 16.17 3.46
N GLN A 381 -1.80 17.47 3.75
CA GLN A 381 -1.07 18.50 3.00
C GLN A 381 0.45 18.39 3.18
N LEU A 382 0.91 17.99 4.36
CA LEU A 382 2.33 17.73 4.64
C LEU A 382 2.82 16.51 3.86
N MET A 383 2.00 15.46 3.79
CA MET A 383 2.32 14.27 2.98
C MET A 383 2.36 14.59 1.48
N ILE A 384 1.42 15.40 0.97
CA ILE A 384 1.43 15.87 -0.43
C ILE A 384 2.70 16.69 -0.72
N ALA A 385 3.14 17.54 0.22
CA ALA A 385 4.39 18.28 0.05
C ALA A 385 5.61 17.36 -0.05
N ARG A 386 5.70 16.33 0.81
CA ARG A 386 6.75 15.30 0.76
C ARG A 386 6.73 14.55 -0.57
N GLU A 387 5.56 14.10 -1.01
CA GLU A 387 5.38 13.36 -2.26
C GLU A 387 5.69 14.21 -3.50
N THR A 388 5.31 15.48 -3.48
CA THR A 388 5.66 16.44 -4.55
C THR A 388 7.17 16.61 -4.65
N ALA A 389 7.85 16.83 -3.52
CA ALA A 389 9.31 17.00 -3.52
C ALA A 389 10.02 15.73 -4.00
N ALA A 390 9.57 14.55 -3.56
CA ALA A 390 10.12 13.27 -4.01
C ALA A 390 9.97 13.10 -5.53
N ALA A 391 8.76 13.31 -6.07
CA ALA A 391 8.50 13.19 -7.50
C ALA A 391 9.34 14.15 -8.37
N LEU A 392 9.70 15.32 -7.83
CA LEU A 392 10.53 16.30 -8.53
C LEU A 392 12.04 16.09 -8.38
N ALA A 393 12.46 15.33 -7.37
CA ALA A 393 13.85 14.90 -7.18
C ALA A 393 14.22 13.76 -8.16
N ASP A 394 13.26 12.95 -8.59
CA ASP A 394 13.42 11.81 -9.50
C ASP A 394 13.66 12.17 -10.99
N GLY A 395 14.20 13.36 -11.29
CA GLY A 395 14.58 13.79 -12.63
C GLY A 395 15.77 12.99 -13.21
N LYS A 396 15.48 11.90 -13.92
CA LYS A 396 16.37 10.88 -14.55
C LYS A 396 17.50 11.44 -15.47
N PRO A 397 18.66 10.74 -15.63
CA PRO A 397 18.71 9.34 -16.04
C PRO A 397 19.69 8.44 -15.28
N GLY A 398 19.12 7.48 -14.56
CA GLY A 398 19.59 6.10 -14.58
C GLY A 398 18.35 5.25 -14.76
N GLY A 399 18.28 4.39 -15.78
CA GLY A 399 17.34 3.28 -15.69
C GLY A 399 17.64 2.58 -14.37
N ALA A 400 16.63 2.32 -13.54
CA ALA A 400 16.78 1.32 -12.49
C ALA A 400 17.48 0.12 -13.13
N LEU A 401 18.51 -0.48 -12.49
CA LEU A 401 19.02 -1.74 -13.04
C LEU A 401 17.81 -2.64 -13.20
N ARG A 402 17.52 -2.98 -14.45
CA ARG A 402 16.61 -4.06 -14.75
C ARG A 402 17.35 -5.33 -14.37
N LEU A 403 16.94 -5.90 -13.25
CA LEU A 403 17.47 -7.16 -12.73
C LEU A 403 16.93 -8.28 -13.61
N PRO A 404 17.77 -9.00 -14.37
CA PRO A 404 17.33 -10.18 -15.09
C PRO A 404 16.71 -11.18 -14.11
N ILE A 405 15.60 -11.80 -14.49
CA ILE A 405 14.96 -12.86 -13.72
C ILE A 405 15.35 -14.20 -14.36
N ALA A 406 16.06 -15.01 -13.59
CA ALA A 406 16.47 -16.35 -13.93
C ALA A 406 15.51 -17.35 -13.26
N VAL A 407 14.85 -18.16 -14.09
CA VAL A 407 14.03 -19.27 -13.62
C VAL A 407 14.94 -20.46 -13.37
N SER A 408 15.05 -20.86 -12.11
CA SER A 408 15.80 -22.04 -11.68
C SER A 408 14.95 -23.28 -11.93
N ALA A 409 15.26 -23.99 -13.02
CA ALA A 409 14.68 -25.30 -13.26
C ALA A 409 15.26 -26.33 -12.28
N ARG A 410 14.56 -27.44 -12.09
CA ARG A 410 15.00 -28.54 -11.20
C ARG A 410 16.42 -29.00 -11.54
N HIS A 411 17.29 -29.07 -10.53
CA HIS A 411 18.69 -29.44 -10.73
C HIS A 411 19.34 -29.96 -9.45
N VAL A 412 20.53 -30.55 -9.61
CA VAL A 412 21.36 -31.05 -8.53
C VAL A 412 22.75 -30.39 -8.55
N HIS A 413 23.26 -30.07 -7.37
CA HIS A 413 24.67 -29.82 -7.13
C HIS A 413 25.25 -31.03 -6.39
N LEU A 414 26.17 -31.76 -7.01
CA LEU A 414 26.71 -33.00 -6.46
C LEU A 414 27.94 -32.76 -5.59
N SER A 415 28.12 -33.62 -4.57
CA SER A 415 29.43 -33.81 -3.93
C SER A 415 30.31 -34.76 -4.74
N ARG A 416 31.61 -34.78 -4.45
CA ARG A 416 32.55 -35.73 -5.07
C ARG A 416 32.10 -37.18 -4.84
N GLU A 417 31.73 -37.51 -3.61
CA GLU A 417 31.21 -38.83 -3.25
C GLU A 417 29.97 -39.23 -4.07
N ALA A 418 29.05 -38.28 -4.28
CA ALA A 418 27.87 -38.52 -5.09
C ALA A 418 28.22 -38.75 -6.57
N VAL A 419 29.18 -38.00 -7.13
CA VAL A 419 29.66 -38.25 -8.50
C VAL A 419 30.23 -39.65 -8.62
N ASP A 420 31.07 -40.06 -7.67
CA ASP A 420 31.71 -41.38 -7.69
C ASP A 420 30.68 -42.51 -7.58
N ALA A 421 29.64 -42.34 -6.77
CA ALA A 421 28.54 -43.31 -6.63
C ALA A 421 27.63 -43.38 -7.86
N LEU A 422 27.38 -42.25 -8.52
CA LEU A 422 26.42 -42.16 -9.64
C LEU A 422 27.05 -42.50 -11.00
N PHE A 423 28.34 -42.20 -11.19
CA PHE A 423 29.03 -42.30 -12.48
C PHE A 423 30.30 -43.17 -12.44
N GLY A 424 30.74 -43.58 -11.26
CA GLY A 424 31.96 -44.38 -11.05
C GLY A 424 33.09 -43.57 -10.44
N ASN A 425 33.97 -44.26 -9.70
CA ASN A 425 35.05 -43.63 -8.94
C ASN A 425 36.01 -42.84 -9.84
N GLY A 426 36.23 -41.56 -9.52
CA GLY A 426 37.12 -40.66 -10.24
C GLY A 426 36.51 -40.05 -11.51
N TYR A 427 35.21 -40.22 -11.73
CA TYR A 427 34.53 -39.68 -12.91
C TYR A 427 34.57 -38.14 -12.93
N LEU A 428 34.80 -37.58 -14.12
CA LEU A 428 34.80 -36.14 -14.36
C LEU A 428 33.58 -35.79 -15.20
N LEU A 429 32.72 -34.93 -14.66
CA LEU A 429 31.52 -34.45 -15.36
C LEU A 429 31.91 -33.62 -16.59
N ASP A 430 31.19 -33.81 -17.70
CA ASP A 430 31.39 -33.05 -18.93
C ASP A 430 30.77 -31.65 -18.80
N HIS A 431 31.60 -30.62 -18.67
CA HIS A 431 31.17 -29.22 -18.54
C HIS A 431 30.63 -28.67 -19.87
N ALA A 432 29.37 -28.97 -20.17
CA ALA A 432 28.78 -28.69 -21.48
C ALA A 432 28.41 -27.22 -21.69
N ILE A 433 27.83 -26.55 -20.70
CA ILE A 433 27.23 -25.22 -20.86
C ILE A 433 27.64 -24.31 -19.71
N PRO A 434 28.35 -23.19 -19.93
CA PRO A 434 28.59 -22.20 -18.87
C PRO A 434 27.28 -21.51 -18.48
N LEU A 435 27.11 -21.23 -17.18
CA LEU A 435 25.97 -20.46 -16.66
C LEU A 435 26.32 -18.97 -16.55
N ARG A 436 25.30 -18.12 -16.35
CA ARG A 436 25.49 -16.67 -16.19
C ARG A 436 26.33 -16.32 -14.96
N GLN A 437 26.16 -17.05 -13.87
CA GLN A 437 27.00 -16.90 -12.69
C GLN A 437 28.44 -17.35 -13.00
N PRO A 438 29.45 -16.47 -12.87
CA PRO A 438 30.82 -16.80 -13.23
C PRO A 438 31.36 -18.03 -12.50
N GLY A 439 31.97 -18.96 -13.24
CA GLY A 439 32.52 -20.20 -12.71
C GLY A 439 31.51 -21.35 -12.54
N HIS A 440 30.21 -21.09 -12.76
CA HIS A 440 29.17 -22.12 -12.75
C HIS A 440 28.93 -22.69 -14.15
N TRP A 441 28.50 -23.95 -14.21
CA TRP A 441 28.29 -24.68 -15.45
C TRP A 441 27.22 -25.76 -15.27
N ALA A 442 26.57 -26.14 -16.35
CA ALA A 442 25.70 -27.31 -16.43
C ALA A 442 26.45 -28.45 -17.11
N ALA A 443 26.40 -29.63 -16.51
CA ALA A 443 27.00 -30.84 -17.07
C ALA A 443 26.22 -31.31 -18.30
N ARG A 444 26.80 -32.16 -19.15
CA ARG A 444 26.05 -32.90 -20.19
C ARG A 444 25.19 -33.99 -19.55
N GLU A 445 25.70 -34.60 -18.50
CA GLU A 445 25.07 -35.68 -17.77
C GLU A 445 23.76 -35.22 -17.12
N ARG A 446 22.88 -36.18 -16.90
CA ARG A 446 21.61 -36.01 -16.22
C ARG A 446 21.43 -37.16 -15.24
N VAL A 447 20.68 -36.91 -14.17
CA VAL A 447 20.33 -37.91 -13.16
C VAL A 447 18.82 -38.04 -13.02
N THR A 448 18.38 -39.10 -12.36
CA THR A 448 16.98 -39.30 -11.99
C THR A 448 16.82 -39.16 -10.49
N LEU A 449 15.82 -38.40 -10.03
CA LEU A 449 15.44 -38.35 -8.63
C LEU A 449 14.31 -39.34 -8.37
N ILE A 450 14.40 -40.10 -7.29
CA ILE A 450 13.42 -41.13 -6.91
C ILE A 450 12.90 -40.83 -5.51
N GLY A 451 11.58 -40.62 -5.42
CA GLY A 451 10.86 -40.45 -4.16
C GLY A 451 9.80 -41.55 -3.95
N PRO A 452 9.08 -41.54 -2.81
CA PRO A 452 8.12 -42.59 -2.47
C PRO A 452 6.95 -42.75 -3.45
N LYS A 453 6.53 -41.66 -4.13
CA LYS A 453 5.38 -41.69 -5.05
C LYS A 453 5.76 -41.70 -6.53
N GLY A 454 7.00 -41.38 -6.87
CA GLY A 454 7.37 -41.19 -8.26
C GLY A 454 8.83 -40.84 -8.46
N ARG A 455 9.17 -40.48 -9.70
CA ARG A 455 10.53 -40.12 -10.11
C ARG A 455 10.52 -38.89 -11.01
N LEU A 456 11.62 -38.14 -10.98
CA LEU A 456 11.88 -37.03 -11.89
C LEU A 456 13.11 -37.39 -12.72
N GLU A 457 12.90 -37.64 -14.00
CA GLU A 457 13.98 -38.01 -14.93
C GLU A 457 14.66 -36.77 -15.51
N ARG A 458 15.87 -36.98 -16.04
CA ARG A 458 16.64 -35.96 -16.77
C ARG A 458 16.92 -34.67 -15.98
N VAL A 459 17.12 -34.78 -14.67
CA VAL A 459 17.46 -33.65 -13.80
C VAL A 459 18.87 -33.16 -14.11
N ALA A 460 19.02 -31.84 -14.27
CA ALA A 460 20.29 -31.21 -14.63
C ALA A 460 21.30 -31.28 -13.47
N ILE A 461 22.59 -31.39 -13.80
CA ILE A 461 23.68 -31.32 -12.82
C ILE A 461 24.39 -29.99 -13.01
N LEU A 462 24.44 -29.17 -11.96
CA LEU A 462 25.09 -27.87 -11.96
C LEU A 462 26.36 -27.90 -11.11
N GLY A 463 27.43 -27.35 -11.66
CA GLY A 463 28.69 -27.14 -10.99
C GLY A 463 28.86 -25.72 -10.42
N PRO A 464 29.91 -25.49 -9.63
CA PRO A 464 30.93 -26.48 -9.22
C PRO A 464 30.39 -27.53 -8.24
N LEU A 465 31.16 -28.60 -8.03
CA LEU A 465 30.83 -29.59 -7.00
C LEU A 465 30.79 -28.94 -5.62
N ARG A 466 29.85 -29.36 -4.78
CA ARG A 466 29.68 -28.86 -3.41
C ARG A 466 30.26 -29.86 -2.41
N GLN A 467 30.47 -29.41 -1.17
CA GLN A 467 30.85 -30.32 -0.08
C GLN A 467 29.74 -31.32 0.25
N ARG A 468 28.48 -30.87 0.14
CA ARG A 468 27.28 -31.67 0.38
C ARG A 468 26.36 -31.58 -0.83
N THR A 469 25.80 -32.72 -1.23
CA THR A 469 24.86 -32.79 -2.36
C THR A 469 23.60 -32.01 -2.03
N GLN A 470 23.18 -31.14 -2.94
CA GLN A 470 21.98 -30.32 -2.84
C GLN A 470 21.11 -30.51 -4.07
N ILE A 471 19.81 -30.55 -3.88
CA ILE A 471 18.83 -30.74 -4.93
C ILE A 471 17.79 -29.65 -4.79
N GLU A 472 17.58 -28.89 -5.86
CA GLU A 472 16.58 -27.83 -5.91
C GLU A 472 15.44 -28.29 -6.83
N VAL A 473 14.21 -28.28 -6.31
CA VAL A 473 12.99 -28.67 -7.03
C VAL A 473 11.89 -27.64 -6.81
N SER A 474 10.85 -27.69 -7.64
CA SER A 474 9.62 -26.90 -7.43
C SER A 474 8.68 -27.57 -6.40
N ARG A 475 7.64 -26.85 -5.94
CA ARG A 475 6.58 -27.42 -5.11
C ARG A 475 5.78 -28.48 -5.89
N THR A 476 5.57 -28.26 -7.18
CA THR A 476 4.95 -29.25 -8.07
C THR A 476 5.76 -30.55 -8.12
N ASP A 477 7.08 -30.44 -8.19
CA ASP A 477 7.99 -31.58 -8.18
C ASP A 477 7.99 -32.35 -6.85
N SER A 478 7.82 -31.65 -5.73
CA SER A 478 7.72 -32.29 -4.42
C SER A 478 6.50 -33.21 -4.34
N PHE A 479 5.37 -32.81 -4.93
CA PHE A 479 4.18 -33.66 -5.04
C PHE A 479 4.42 -34.90 -5.91
N ALA A 480 5.12 -34.75 -7.03
CA ALA A 480 5.45 -35.85 -7.93
C ALA A 480 6.39 -36.88 -7.29
N LEU A 481 7.37 -36.42 -6.50
CA LEU A 481 8.24 -37.29 -5.71
C LEU A 481 7.51 -37.92 -4.52
N GLY A 482 6.47 -37.25 -4.00
CA GLY A 482 5.77 -37.67 -2.79
C GLY A 482 6.55 -37.36 -1.52
N ILE A 483 7.32 -36.28 -1.53
CA ILE A 483 8.14 -35.81 -0.41
C ILE A 483 7.65 -34.41 -0.05
N ASP A 484 7.41 -34.14 1.23
CA ASP A 484 7.16 -32.78 1.69
C ASP A 484 8.50 -32.04 1.81
N VAL A 485 8.77 -31.19 0.83
CA VAL A 485 10.06 -30.50 0.69
C VAL A 485 9.94 -29.08 1.24
N PRO A 486 10.82 -28.67 2.17
CA PRO A 486 10.78 -27.33 2.75
C PRO A 486 11.36 -26.29 1.79
N VAL A 487 10.85 -25.05 1.89
CA VAL A 487 11.49 -23.88 1.26
C VAL A 487 12.70 -23.49 2.10
N ARG A 488 13.88 -23.42 1.48
CA ARG A 488 15.15 -23.11 2.14
C ARG A 488 16.01 -22.21 1.28
N ASP A 489 16.80 -21.38 1.95
CA ASP A 489 17.93 -20.70 1.36
C ASP A 489 18.92 -21.71 0.78
N SER A 490 19.33 -21.53 -0.48
CA SER A 490 20.34 -22.40 -1.11
C SER A 490 21.60 -22.45 -0.23
N GLY A 491 22.05 -23.66 0.12
CA GLY A 491 23.12 -23.92 1.08
C GLY A 491 22.69 -24.30 2.51
N ARG A 492 21.42 -24.07 2.89
CA ARG A 492 20.86 -24.45 4.21
C ARG A 492 20.15 -25.80 4.10
N LEU A 493 20.88 -26.87 4.41
CA LEU A 493 20.45 -28.27 4.23
C LEU A 493 20.19 -28.99 5.56
N GLU A 494 19.98 -28.25 6.64
CA GLU A 494 19.68 -28.85 7.94
C GLU A 494 18.21 -29.32 7.99
N ALA A 495 18.01 -30.56 8.46
CA ALA A 495 16.71 -31.19 8.59
C ALA A 495 15.88 -31.22 7.29
N THR A 496 16.55 -31.39 6.15
CA THR A 496 15.92 -31.59 4.85
C THR A 496 15.64 -33.07 4.59
N PRO A 497 14.57 -33.40 3.84
CA PRO A 497 14.15 -34.78 3.63
C PRO A 497 15.14 -35.56 2.76
N GLN A 498 15.12 -36.89 2.90
CA GLN A 498 15.92 -37.79 2.07
C GLN A 498 15.27 -38.03 0.70
N VAL A 499 16.13 -38.15 -0.32
CA VAL A 499 15.77 -38.57 -1.67
C VAL A 499 16.90 -39.38 -2.27
N THR A 500 16.57 -40.33 -3.14
CA THR A 500 17.56 -41.12 -3.87
C THR A 500 17.79 -40.52 -5.24
N ILE A 501 19.06 -40.35 -5.60
CA ILE A 501 19.52 -40.00 -6.94
C ILE A 501 19.96 -41.29 -7.63
N GLU A 502 19.58 -41.49 -8.88
CA GLU A 502 20.01 -42.61 -9.72
C GLU A 502 20.80 -42.07 -10.92
N GLY A 503 21.96 -42.69 -11.16
CA GLY A 503 22.87 -42.43 -12.26
C GLY A 503 23.22 -43.72 -13.01
N PRO A 504 24.02 -43.64 -14.09
CA PRO A 504 24.32 -44.78 -14.94
C PRO A 504 25.12 -45.90 -14.25
N ALA A 505 25.91 -45.57 -13.23
CA ALA A 505 26.76 -46.55 -12.53
C ALA A 505 26.19 -47.00 -11.18
N GLY A 506 25.16 -46.33 -10.65
CA GLY A 506 24.64 -46.60 -9.32
C GLY A 506 23.67 -45.54 -8.82
N SER A 507 23.43 -45.53 -7.50
CA SER A 507 22.54 -44.59 -6.83
C SER A 507 23.19 -43.98 -5.60
N PHE A 508 22.68 -42.81 -5.19
CA PHE A 508 23.16 -42.06 -4.03
C PHE A 508 21.98 -41.47 -3.27
N THR A 509 21.82 -41.82 -1.99
CA THR A 509 20.78 -41.25 -1.13
C THR A 509 21.34 -40.08 -0.34
N THR A 510 20.63 -38.95 -0.40
CA THR A 510 21.06 -37.71 0.25
C THR A 510 19.89 -37.03 0.94
N ASP A 511 20.20 -36.23 1.95
CA ASP A 511 19.27 -35.41 2.72
C ASP A 511 19.35 -33.93 2.31
N GLY A 512 19.61 -33.64 1.04
CA GLY A 512 19.84 -32.28 0.52
C GLY A 512 18.72 -31.71 -0.35
N LEU A 513 17.49 -32.22 -0.24
CA LEU A 513 16.36 -31.83 -1.08
C LEU A 513 15.63 -30.58 -0.54
N ILE A 514 15.55 -29.52 -1.35
CA ILE A 514 14.91 -28.25 -1.00
C ILE A 514 14.07 -27.69 -2.16
N ILE A 515 13.13 -26.80 -1.81
CA ILE A 515 12.61 -25.78 -2.72
C ILE A 515 13.43 -24.52 -2.45
N ALA A 516 14.13 -24.01 -3.46
CA ALA A 516 15.02 -22.88 -3.26
C ALA A 516 14.21 -21.60 -3.00
N ALA A 517 14.49 -20.91 -1.89
CA ALA A 517 13.94 -19.60 -1.64
C ALA A 517 14.48 -18.61 -2.68
N ARG A 518 13.59 -17.76 -3.23
CA ARG A 518 13.98 -16.68 -4.13
C ARG A 518 15.04 -15.76 -3.52
N HIS A 519 15.98 -15.34 -4.33
CA HIS A 519 17.08 -14.48 -3.89
C HIS A 519 17.64 -13.65 -5.05
N VAL A 520 18.34 -12.57 -4.71
CA VAL A 520 19.11 -11.75 -5.64
C VAL A 520 20.58 -12.11 -5.48
N HIS A 521 21.22 -12.59 -6.53
CA HIS A 521 22.68 -12.54 -6.63
C HIS A 521 23.09 -11.15 -7.09
N THR A 522 24.09 -10.54 -6.46
CA THR A 522 24.64 -9.25 -6.88
C THR A 522 26.14 -9.16 -6.54
N ASN A 523 26.86 -8.26 -7.19
CA ASN A 523 28.25 -7.94 -6.86
C ASN A 523 28.34 -6.64 -6.05
N PRO A 524 29.47 -6.36 -5.36
CA PRO A 524 29.59 -5.17 -4.52
C PRO A 524 29.35 -3.84 -5.24
N ALA A 525 29.70 -3.74 -6.53
CA ALA A 525 29.49 -2.51 -7.31
C ALA A 525 28.01 -2.28 -7.63
N ASP A 526 27.29 -3.33 -8.01
CA ASP A 526 25.85 -3.27 -8.27
C ASP A 526 25.04 -3.12 -6.99
N ALA A 527 25.43 -3.80 -5.89
CA ALA A 527 24.81 -3.63 -4.58
C ALA A 527 24.87 -2.17 -4.12
N ALA A 528 26.05 -1.54 -4.22
CA ALA A 528 26.21 -0.12 -3.90
C ALA A 528 25.37 0.80 -4.80
N ARG A 529 25.25 0.48 -6.10
CA ARG A 529 24.43 1.24 -7.06
C ARG A 529 22.92 1.09 -6.80
N LEU A 530 22.51 -0.09 -6.32
CA LEU A 530 21.13 -0.42 -5.97
C LEU A 530 20.75 0.04 -4.55
N GLY A 531 21.72 0.39 -3.72
CA GLY A 531 21.52 0.77 -2.33
C GLY A 531 21.10 -0.39 -1.43
N ILE A 532 21.62 -1.59 -1.68
CA ILE A 532 21.28 -2.83 -0.96
C ILE A 532 22.50 -3.49 -0.34
N GLU A 533 22.32 -4.23 0.76
CA GLU A 533 23.38 -4.90 1.51
C GLU A 533 23.26 -6.44 1.51
N ASP A 534 24.36 -7.14 1.81
CA ASP A 534 24.35 -8.60 1.93
C ASP A 534 23.48 -9.05 3.11
N GLY A 535 22.59 -10.01 2.88
CA GLY A 535 21.65 -10.51 3.89
C GLY A 535 20.38 -9.68 4.05
N GLU A 536 20.23 -8.57 3.32
CA GLU A 536 19.01 -7.76 3.28
C GLU A 536 17.88 -8.50 2.53
N TYR A 537 16.62 -8.18 2.85
CA TYR A 537 15.47 -8.62 2.07
C TYR A 537 14.89 -7.46 1.28
N VAL A 538 14.73 -7.65 -0.03
CA VAL A 538 14.20 -6.64 -0.95
C VAL A 538 12.99 -7.15 -1.71
N ASP A 539 12.18 -6.22 -2.20
CA ASP A 539 11.05 -6.54 -3.06
C ASP A 539 11.43 -6.30 -4.53
N VAL A 540 11.12 -7.26 -5.39
CA VAL A 540 11.42 -7.19 -6.82
C VAL A 540 10.12 -7.11 -7.60
N ARG A 541 9.86 -5.98 -8.25
CA ARG A 541 8.70 -5.80 -9.13
C ARG A 541 9.04 -6.26 -10.54
N VAL A 542 8.24 -7.17 -11.07
CA VAL A 542 8.29 -7.60 -12.47
C VAL A 542 7.24 -6.80 -13.23
N ASN A 543 7.69 -6.03 -14.22
CA ASN A 543 6.82 -5.32 -15.13
C ASN A 543 6.68 -6.16 -16.41
N ASP A 544 5.52 -6.79 -16.58
CA ASP A 544 5.03 -7.22 -17.89
C ASP A 544 3.87 -6.28 -18.29
N GLU A 545 3.70 -6.03 -19.59
CA GLU A 545 2.82 -4.99 -20.15
C GLU A 545 1.36 -5.10 -19.68
N ASP A 546 0.94 -6.30 -19.25
CA ASP A 546 -0.44 -6.60 -18.83
C ASP A 546 -0.62 -6.93 -17.34
N ARG A 547 0.46 -7.15 -16.57
CA ARG A 547 0.37 -7.57 -15.15
C ARG A 547 1.60 -7.18 -14.35
N THR A 548 1.42 -6.29 -13.38
CA THR A 548 2.47 -5.99 -12.40
C THR A 548 2.44 -7.01 -11.26
N LEU A 549 3.57 -7.66 -11.00
CA LEU A 549 3.74 -8.60 -9.88
C LEU A 549 4.98 -8.25 -9.07
N THR A 550 4.90 -8.30 -7.75
CA THR A 550 6.05 -8.08 -6.86
C THR A 550 6.41 -9.37 -6.15
N PHE A 551 7.65 -9.84 -6.35
CA PHE A 551 8.26 -10.87 -5.54
C PHE A 551 8.74 -10.26 -4.22
N GLY A 552 7.93 -10.45 -3.17
CA GLY A 552 8.24 -9.95 -1.84
C GLY A 552 9.30 -10.78 -1.11
N ARG A 553 10.07 -10.13 -0.23
CA ARG A 553 11.07 -10.76 0.65
C ARG A 553 12.09 -11.62 -0.10
N THR A 554 12.76 -11.02 -1.07
CA THR A 554 13.84 -11.64 -1.83
C THR A 554 15.18 -11.39 -1.14
N LEU A 555 15.86 -12.44 -0.67
CA LEU A 555 17.15 -12.30 0.04
C LEU A 555 18.25 -11.81 -0.89
N VAL A 556 19.01 -10.80 -0.49
CA VAL A 556 20.19 -10.28 -1.22
C VAL A 556 21.44 -11.06 -0.81
N ARG A 557 22.19 -11.53 -1.80
CA ARG A 557 23.47 -12.23 -1.65
C ARG A 557 24.55 -11.53 -2.46
N VAL A 558 25.44 -10.83 -1.77
CA VAL A 558 26.56 -10.10 -2.39
C VAL A 558 27.77 -11.02 -2.49
N GLY A 559 28.16 -11.37 -3.72
CA GLY A 559 29.37 -12.15 -3.99
C GLY A 559 30.34 -11.35 -4.87
N LYS A 560 31.65 -11.48 -4.60
CA LYS A 560 32.70 -10.67 -5.24
C LYS A 560 32.61 -10.62 -6.77
N ASP A 561 32.32 -11.77 -7.39
CA ASP A 561 32.27 -11.95 -8.85
C ASP A 561 30.87 -12.37 -9.33
N SER A 562 29.81 -12.13 -8.54
CA SER A 562 28.45 -12.54 -8.89
C SER A 562 27.86 -11.72 -10.04
N PHE A 563 27.13 -12.38 -10.94
CA PHE A 563 26.30 -11.68 -11.92
C PHE A 563 25.00 -11.22 -11.25
N THR A 564 24.60 -9.97 -11.48
CA THR A 564 23.43 -9.39 -10.83
C THR A 564 22.14 -9.88 -11.49
N GLU A 565 21.38 -10.74 -10.79
CA GLU A 565 20.11 -11.30 -11.27
C GLU A 565 19.26 -11.86 -10.11
N VAL A 566 17.97 -12.01 -10.35
CA VAL A 566 16.99 -12.60 -9.41
C VAL A 566 16.75 -14.05 -9.78
N HIS A 567 16.84 -14.94 -8.80
CA HIS A 567 16.56 -16.36 -8.96
C HIS A 567 15.21 -16.68 -8.35
N ILE A 568 14.33 -17.30 -9.13
CA ILE A 568 13.01 -17.79 -8.72
C ILE A 568 12.85 -19.25 -9.15
N ASP A 569 11.95 -19.98 -8.50
CA ASP A 569 11.63 -21.34 -8.92
C ASP A 569 10.63 -21.40 -10.10
N THR A 570 10.41 -22.60 -10.65
CA THR A 570 9.52 -22.80 -11.80
C THR A 570 8.05 -22.54 -11.49
N ASP A 571 7.57 -22.84 -10.28
CA ASP A 571 6.19 -22.56 -9.87
C ASP A 571 5.96 -21.05 -9.69
N GLU A 572 6.94 -20.35 -9.12
CA GLU A 572 6.94 -18.89 -9.02
C GLU A 572 6.90 -18.21 -10.39
N ALA A 573 7.71 -18.71 -11.33
CA ALA A 573 7.71 -18.24 -12.71
C ALA A 573 6.34 -18.48 -13.39
N ASN A 574 5.79 -19.69 -13.27
CA ASN A 574 4.48 -20.03 -13.82
C ASN A 574 3.36 -19.17 -13.21
N ALA A 575 3.39 -18.94 -11.89
CA ALA A 575 2.41 -18.09 -11.21
C ALA A 575 2.50 -16.61 -11.66
N ALA A 576 3.72 -16.17 -11.98
CA ALA A 576 4.02 -14.85 -12.50
C ALA A 576 3.82 -14.70 -14.02
N GLY A 577 3.58 -15.79 -14.77
CA GLY A 577 3.49 -15.76 -16.23
C GLY A 577 4.82 -15.55 -16.95
N ILE A 578 5.95 -15.85 -16.29
CA ILE A 578 7.29 -15.64 -16.85
C ILE A 578 7.68 -16.86 -17.69
N GLU A 579 7.45 -16.79 -19.01
CA GLU A 579 7.79 -17.87 -19.96
C GLU A 579 9.15 -17.66 -20.67
N VAL A 580 9.57 -16.40 -20.90
CA VAL A 580 10.85 -16.04 -21.53
C VAL A 580 11.41 -14.75 -20.92
N ALA A 581 12.72 -14.74 -20.60
CA ALA A 581 13.54 -13.59 -20.20
C ALA A 581 12.79 -12.35 -19.65
N ALA A 582 12.46 -12.38 -18.36
CA ALA A 582 11.87 -11.24 -17.67
C ALA A 582 12.94 -10.37 -16.99
N THR A 583 12.59 -9.12 -16.73
CA THR A 583 13.39 -8.22 -15.89
C THR A 583 12.54 -7.66 -14.76
N GLY A 584 13.12 -7.59 -13.56
CA GLY A 584 12.54 -6.92 -12.42
C GLY A 584 13.24 -5.60 -12.11
N GLU A 585 12.58 -4.77 -11.31
CA GLU A 585 13.14 -3.56 -10.72
C GLU A 585 13.02 -3.69 -9.21
N LEU A 586 14.04 -3.23 -8.48
CA LEU A 586 13.92 -3.12 -7.03
C LEU A 586 12.84 -2.12 -6.70
N VAL A 587 11.95 -2.52 -5.80
CA VAL A 587 11.06 -1.59 -5.12
C VAL A 587 11.81 -1.17 -3.86
N GLN A 588 12.33 0.05 -3.83
CA GLN A 588 12.82 0.61 -2.57
C GLN A 588 11.64 0.64 -1.59
N VAL A 589 11.83 -0.05 -0.47
CA VAL A 589 10.86 -0.22 0.62
C VAL A 589 10.90 0.98 1.55
#